data_AF-A0A0S7WZS3-F1
#
_entry.id   AF-A0A0S7WZS3-F1
#
_cell.length_a   1.000
_cell.length_b   1.000
_cell.length_c   1.000
_cell.angle_alpha   90.00
_cell.angle_beta   90.00
_cell.angle_gamma   90.00
#
_symmetry.space_group_name_H-M   'P 1'
#
loop_
_entity.id
_entity.type
_entity.pdbx_description
1 polymer ?
#
loop_
_entity_poly.entity_id
_entity_poly.type
_entity_poly.pdbx_seq_one_letter_code
_entity_poly.pdbx_strand_id
1 'polypeptide(L)'
;MPSATGIRGTASLGVTRKYDIADVISLLDVNRYPLLGILTNAGKDPATKQGKAMKKKETTDPEFKWFEDEYQKKVLTGSGTVDPDGGNLTLTAQTQYLQAGDVILVALQGWVFEVASVTDVDVVVVGAEKGGATGAAASAVGDVIVLGNANEEGAGLREIKATTVTKPSNYCQIFRTPIGITETARNTKGWTKENDFDYQSKKKAIEHMI
;
A
#
# COMPACT_ATOMS: atom_id res chain seq x y z
N MET A 1 16.23 -47.95 27.05
CA MET A 1 15.20 -47.36 26.17
C MET A 1 14.06 -46.86 27.06
N PRO A 2 13.80 -45.56 27.03
CA PRO A 2 12.54 -45.12 26.44
C PRO A 2 12.81 -44.19 25.25
N SER A 3 12.11 -44.46 24.17
CA SER A 3 12.16 -43.71 22.91
C SER A 3 11.74 -42.26 23.13
N ALA A 4 12.59 -41.32 22.72
CA ALA A 4 12.13 -39.95 22.47
C ALA A 4 11.25 -39.96 21.22
N THR A 5 9.98 -39.59 21.39
CA THR A 5 8.97 -39.53 20.32
C THR A 5 8.70 -38.05 19.99
N GLY A 6 9.17 -37.57 18.81
CA GLY A 6 8.80 -36.28 18.15
C GLY A 6 9.17 -34.98 18.91
N ILE A 7 9.50 -33.82 18.33
CA ILE A 7 9.01 -33.17 17.10
C ILE A 7 10.09 -32.35 16.35
N ARG A 8 11.36 -32.31 16.79
CA ARG A 8 12.42 -31.57 16.07
C ARG A 8 13.12 -32.41 15.00
N GLY A 9 12.49 -32.50 13.82
CA GLY A 9 13.12 -32.93 12.57
C GLY A 9 13.44 -31.73 11.67
N THR A 10 14.36 -31.90 10.72
CA THR A 10 14.87 -30.94 9.73
C THR A 10 13.83 -30.29 8.80
N ALA A 11 12.53 -30.52 9.02
CA ALA A 11 11.43 -29.99 8.24
C ALA A 11 10.62 -28.88 8.93
N SER A 12 11.03 -28.38 10.11
CA SER A 12 10.33 -27.27 10.79
C SER A 12 11.30 -26.20 11.31
N LEU A 13 11.80 -25.37 10.40
CA LEU A 13 12.44 -24.09 10.69
C LEU A 13 11.51 -22.93 10.31
N GLY A 14 10.23 -23.04 10.66
CA GLY A 14 9.29 -21.92 10.59
C GLY A 14 9.27 -21.16 11.92
N VAL A 15 9.52 -19.86 11.86
CA VAL A 15 9.31 -18.86 12.95
C VAL A 15 10.42 -18.71 14.01
N THR A 16 11.62 -18.39 13.57
CA THR A 16 12.52 -17.48 14.33
C THR A 16 13.33 -16.63 13.36
N ARG A 17 12.73 -15.55 12.84
CA ARG A 17 13.47 -14.46 12.17
C ARG A 17 12.88 -13.11 12.57
N LYS A 18 13.78 -12.17 12.89
CA LYS A 18 13.49 -10.77 13.21
C LYS A 18 13.35 -9.97 11.91
N TYR A 19 12.34 -9.11 11.80
CA TYR A 19 12.12 -8.23 10.66
C TYR A 19 12.73 -6.84 10.92
N ASP A 20 13.36 -6.23 9.91
CA ASP A 20 14.05 -4.94 10.02
C ASP A 20 13.17 -3.77 9.53
N ILE A 21 12.99 -2.73 10.37
CA ILE A 21 12.24 -1.49 10.06
C ILE A 21 13.10 -0.25 10.46
N ALA A 22 12.75 0.97 10.01
CA ALA A 22 13.44 2.24 10.29
C ALA A 22 12.63 3.15 11.25
N ASP A 23 13.32 4.01 12.02
CA ASP A 23 12.85 4.55 13.32
C ASP A 23 12.69 6.08 13.40
N VAL A 24 12.61 6.83 12.28
CA VAL A 24 12.58 8.31 12.34
C VAL A 24 11.76 8.94 11.21
N ILE A 25 11.12 10.08 11.51
CA ILE A 25 10.31 10.94 10.60
C ILE A 25 11.10 12.24 10.31
N SER A 26 11.21 12.68 9.05
CA SER A 26 11.95 13.90 8.66
C SER A 26 11.15 14.88 7.80
N LEU A 27 11.34 16.19 8.04
CA LEU A 27 10.79 17.31 7.25
C LEU A 27 11.73 17.73 6.09
N LEU A 28 11.16 18.37 5.06
CA LEU A 28 11.72 18.52 3.70
C LEU A 28 12.01 19.98 3.31
N ASP A 29 13.09 20.21 2.55
CA ASP A 29 13.28 21.38 1.68
C ASP A 29 13.75 20.94 0.28
N VAL A 30 13.25 21.63 -0.75
CA VAL A 30 12.87 21.11 -2.09
C VAL A 30 13.88 21.40 -3.21
N ASN A 31 14.90 22.24 -2.98
CA ASN A 31 15.55 22.95 -4.09
C ASN A 31 16.80 22.31 -4.74
N ARG A 32 17.07 21.00 -4.63
CA ARG A 32 18.22 20.45 -5.39
C ARG A 32 18.04 19.16 -6.16
N TYR A 33 17.33 18.16 -5.66
CA TYR A 33 16.95 16.95 -6.40
C TYR A 33 15.80 16.28 -5.64
N PRO A 34 14.51 16.56 -5.94
CA PRO A 34 13.45 16.36 -4.96
C PRO A 34 13.13 14.89 -4.64
N LEU A 35 13.43 13.93 -5.52
CA LEU A 35 13.14 12.51 -5.25
C LEU A 35 14.37 11.60 -5.20
N LEU A 36 15.31 11.73 -6.14
CA LEU A 36 16.42 10.75 -6.25
C LEU A 36 17.51 10.94 -5.19
N GLY A 37 17.82 12.20 -4.82
CA GLY A 37 18.77 12.50 -3.74
C GLY A 37 18.23 12.09 -2.37
N ILE A 38 16.92 12.29 -2.13
CA ILE A 38 16.25 11.84 -0.91
C ILE A 38 16.14 10.32 -0.88
N LEU A 39 15.69 9.67 -1.96
CA LEU A 39 15.52 8.22 -1.95
C LEU A 39 16.83 7.42 -1.86
N THR A 40 17.95 7.98 -2.30
CA THR A 40 19.25 7.26 -2.31
C THR A 40 20.28 7.78 -1.30
N ASN A 41 20.16 9.02 -0.81
CA ASN A 41 21.06 9.61 0.18
C ASN A 41 20.35 10.07 1.47
N ALA A 42 19.02 9.97 1.62
CA ALA A 42 18.40 10.31 2.90
C ALA A 42 18.99 9.41 4.00
N GLY A 43 19.69 10.06 4.93
CA GLY A 43 20.44 9.44 6.01
C GLY A 43 21.97 9.48 5.89
N LYS A 44 22.56 10.03 4.80
CA LYS A 44 23.98 10.41 4.70
C LYS A 44 24.16 11.93 4.74
N ASP A 45 25.10 12.41 5.56
CA ASP A 45 25.55 13.80 5.55
C ASP A 45 26.11 14.15 4.14
N PRO A 46 25.58 15.18 3.47
CA PRO A 46 25.97 15.56 2.11
C PRO A 46 27.44 16.00 1.97
N ALA A 47 28.10 16.42 3.04
CA ALA A 47 29.50 16.87 3.01
C ALA A 47 30.49 15.74 3.32
N THR A 48 30.22 14.96 4.37
CA THR A 48 31.14 13.91 4.85
C THR A 48 30.83 12.53 4.27
N LYS A 49 29.69 12.38 3.57
CA LYS A 49 29.10 11.09 3.13
C LYS A 49 28.89 10.09 4.27
N GLN A 50 28.99 10.52 5.53
CA GLN A 50 28.80 9.67 6.69
C GLN A 50 27.32 9.64 7.09
N GLY A 51 26.83 8.43 7.35
CA GLY A 51 25.44 8.17 7.66
C GLY A 51 24.89 6.98 6.89
N LYS A 52 23.73 6.48 7.30
CA LYS A 52 23.06 5.34 6.66
C LYS A 52 22.08 5.86 5.63
N ALA A 53 22.47 5.79 4.35
CA ALA A 53 21.54 6.01 3.24
C ALA A 53 20.29 5.14 3.44
N MET A 54 19.13 5.62 2.98
CA MET A 54 17.89 4.85 2.84
C MET A 54 18.22 3.43 2.48
N LYS A 55 17.84 2.51 3.38
CA LYS A 55 18.29 1.11 3.38
C LYS A 55 17.84 0.45 2.08
N LYS A 56 18.68 0.50 1.05
CA LYS A 56 18.59 -0.43 -0.08
C LYS A 56 18.73 -1.81 0.53
N LYS A 57 17.66 -2.60 0.47
CA LYS A 57 17.70 -3.99 0.92
C LYS A 57 17.99 -4.84 -0.30
N GLU A 58 19.15 -5.46 -0.30
CA GLU A 58 19.46 -6.48 -1.29
C GLU A 58 18.41 -7.59 -1.18
N THR A 59 17.77 -7.91 -2.31
CA THR A 59 16.88 -9.06 -2.40
C THR A 59 17.64 -10.20 -3.04
N THR A 60 17.60 -11.36 -2.40
CA THR A 60 18.21 -12.60 -2.91
C THR A 60 17.25 -13.40 -3.77
N ASP A 61 15.97 -13.01 -3.76
CA ASP A 61 14.88 -13.64 -4.50
C ASP A 61 14.58 -12.79 -5.76
N PRO A 62 14.32 -13.40 -6.94
CA PRO A 62 13.79 -12.68 -8.11
C PRO A 62 12.47 -11.93 -7.84
N GLU A 63 11.79 -12.18 -6.72
CA GLU A 63 10.59 -11.44 -6.30
C GLU A 63 10.80 -10.71 -4.96
N PHE A 64 10.59 -9.40 -4.94
CA PHE A 64 10.54 -8.58 -3.74
C PHE A 64 9.10 -8.37 -3.29
N LYS A 65 8.79 -8.76 -2.05
CA LYS A 65 7.47 -8.64 -1.44
C LYS A 65 7.51 -7.68 -0.26
N TRP A 66 6.49 -6.84 -0.15
CA TRP A 66 6.25 -6.03 1.05
C TRP A 66 4.82 -6.24 1.53
N PHE A 67 4.55 -5.82 2.75
CA PHE A 67 3.25 -5.96 3.40
C PHE A 67 2.72 -4.58 3.72
N GLU A 68 1.50 -4.30 3.29
CA GLU A 68 0.83 -3.03 3.51
C GLU A 68 -0.51 -3.28 4.20
N ASP A 69 -0.85 -2.40 5.13
CA ASP A 69 -2.16 -2.38 5.77
C ASP A 69 -2.68 -0.94 5.71
N GLU A 70 -3.98 -0.81 5.57
CA GLU A 70 -4.65 0.48 5.49
C GLU A 70 -5.57 0.64 6.70
N TYR A 71 -5.77 1.88 7.15
CA TYR A 71 -6.80 2.15 8.14
C TYR A 71 -8.18 1.89 7.58
N GLN A 72 -9.14 1.61 8.46
CA GLN A 72 -10.54 1.50 8.06
C GLN A 72 -11.02 2.76 7.34
N LYS A 73 -11.71 2.56 6.22
CA LYS A 73 -12.25 3.65 5.42
C LYS A 73 -13.39 4.34 6.18
N LYS A 74 -13.31 5.67 6.33
CA LYS A 74 -14.35 6.51 6.95
C LYS A 74 -15.30 7.17 5.96
N VAL A 75 -14.90 7.27 4.69
CA VAL A 75 -15.71 7.82 3.60
C VAL A 75 -15.95 6.73 2.56
N LEU A 76 -17.20 6.31 2.44
CA LEU A 76 -17.66 5.29 1.51
C LEU A 76 -18.32 5.96 0.30
N THR A 77 -18.37 5.25 -0.81
CA THR A 77 -18.94 5.78 -2.06
C THR A 77 -20.29 5.11 -2.30
N GLY A 78 -21.36 5.88 -2.11
CA GLY A 78 -22.72 5.47 -2.37
C GLY A 78 -23.13 5.68 -3.82
N SER A 79 -24.08 4.88 -4.28
CA SER A 79 -24.64 4.95 -5.62
C SER A 79 -26.15 4.74 -5.60
N GLY A 80 -26.84 5.13 -6.69
CA GLY A 80 -28.29 5.00 -6.79
C GLY A 80 -29.05 6.00 -5.91
N THR A 81 -30.26 5.60 -5.52
CA THR A 81 -31.23 6.44 -4.80
C THR A 81 -31.06 6.29 -3.28
N VAL A 82 -31.28 7.37 -2.53
CA VAL A 82 -31.46 7.35 -1.08
C VAL A 82 -32.86 7.86 -0.74
N ASP A 83 -33.53 7.18 0.19
CA ASP A 83 -34.88 7.52 0.65
C ASP A 83 -34.83 7.92 2.14
N PRO A 84 -35.37 9.09 2.53
CA PRO A 84 -35.40 9.50 3.93
C PRO A 84 -36.32 8.63 4.81
N ASP A 85 -37.28 7.91 4.23
CA ASP A 85 -38.10 6.94 4.97
C ASP A 85 -37.30 5.66 5.32
N GLY A 86 -36.08 5.54 4.80
CA GLY A 86 -35.18 4.40 5.00
C GLY A 86 -35.29 3.35 3.90
N GLY A 87 -34.64 2.20 4.10
CA GLY A 87 -34.60 1.10 3.14
C GLY A 87 -33.20 0.79 2.64
N ASN A 88 -33.08 0.37 1.38
CA ASN A 88 -31.81 -0.09 0.83
C ASN A 88 -30.94 1.09 0.38
N LEU A 89 -29.79 1.25 1.01
CA LEU A 89 -28.71 2.13 0.58
C LEU A 89 -27.65 1.31 -0.16
N THR A 90 -27.31 1.73 -1.39
CA THR A 90 -26.30 1.03 -2.20
C THR A 90 -24.94 1.72 -2.05
N LEU A 91 -23.92 0.93 -1.73
CA LEU A 91 -22.51 1.31 -1.61
C LEU A 91 -21.69 0.53 -2.63
N THR A 92 -20.57 1.09 -3.09
CA THR A 92 -19.72 0.45 -4.10
C THR A 92 -18.72 -0.51 -3.45
N ALA A 93 -19.12 -1.76 -3.22
CA ALA A 93 -18.32 -2.85 -2.64
C ALA A 93 -17.62 -2.49 -1.32
N GLN A 94 -18.32 -1.76 -0.45
CA GLN A 94 -17.75 -1.10 0.72
C GLN A 94 -18.55 -1.35 2.01
N THR A 95 -19.53 -2.25 2.00
CA THR A 95 -20.39 -2.52 3.16
C THR A 95 -19.63 -3.19 4.32
N GLN A 96 -18.50 -3.84 4.05
CA GLN A 96 -17.60 -4.44 5.04
C GLN A 96 -17.05 -3.47 6.10
N TYR A 97 -17.11 -2.15 5.85
CA TYR A 97 -16.72 -1.13 6.82
C TYR A 97 -17.85 -0.78 7.80
N LEU A 98 -19.08 -1.24 7.53
CA LEU A 98 -20.28 -0.98 8.31
C LEU A 98 -20.74 -2.23 9.05
N GLN A 99 -21.47 -2.01 10.13
CA GLN A 99 -22.20 -3.02 10.89
C GLN A 99 -23.51 -2.42 11.38
N ALA A 100 -24.49 -3.26 11.68
CA ALA A 100 -25.74 -2.84 12.36
C ALA A 100 -25.44 -1.97 13.59
N GLY A 101 -26.14 -0.85 13.72
CA GLY A 101 -25.95 0.17 14.76
C GLY A 101 -24.83 1.18 14.46
N ASP A 102 -24.29 1.23 13.24
CA ASP A 102 -23.42 2.34 12.81
C ASP A 102 -24.27 3.55 12.39
N VAL A 103 -23.77 4.76 12.68
CA VAL A 103 -24.38 6.02 12.25
C VAL A 103 -23.61 6.58 11.08
N ILE A 104 -24.32 6.82 9.97
CA ILE A 104 -23.77 7.30 8.72
C ILE A 104 -24.42 8.61 8.29
N LEU A 105 -23.65 9.45 7.60
CA LEU A 105 -24.09 10.69 6.99
C LEU A 105 -23.99 10.54 5.48
N VAL A 106 -25.08 10.79 4.77
CA VAL A 106 -25.04 10.95 3.31
C VAL A 106 -24.69 12.40 3.00
N ALA A 107 -23.47 12.64 2.56
CA ALA A 107 -22.87 13.98 2.53
C ALA A 107 -23.55 14.91 1.52
N LEU A 108 -24.12 14.37 0.44
CA LEU A 108 -24.77 15.18 -0.61
C LEU A 108 -26.08 15.79 -0.12
N GLN A 109 -26.87 15.05 0.66
CA GLN A 109 -28.16 15.51 1.20
C GLN A 109 -28.05 16.06 2.63
N GLY A 110 -26.97 15.74 3.34
CA GLY A 110 -26.83 16.04 4.76
C GLY A 110 -27.73 15.20 5.67
N TRP A 111 -28.18 14.02 5.19
CA TRP A 111 -29.09 13.14 5.92
C TRP A 111 -28.33 12.14 6.78
N VAL A 112 -28.81 11.93 8.00
CA VAL A 112 -28.19 11.01 8.96
C VAL A 112 -29.05 9.76 9.12
N PHE A 113 -28.42 8.61 8.95
CA PHE A 113 -29.08 7.31 9.09
C PHE A 113 -28.38 6.42 10.09
N GLU A 114 -29.16 5.52 10.68
CA GLU A 114 -28.66 4.38 11.43
C GLU A 114 -28.73 3.13 10.56
N VAL A 115 -27.64 2.37 10.53
CA VAL A 115 -27.54 1.11 9.80
C VAL A 115 -28.33 0.03 10.54
N ALA A 116 -29.38 -0.52 9.93
CA ALA A 116 -30.17 -1.59 10.50
C ALA A 116 -29.52 -2.97 10.27
N SER A 117 -29.05 -3.23 9.05
CA SER A 117 -28.36 -4.47 8.70
C SER A 117 -27.54 -4.33 7.43
N VAL A 118 -26.52 -5.18 7.27
CA VAL A 118 -25.77 -5.32 6.01
C VAL A 118 -26.31 -6.55 5.28
N THR A 119 -26.80 -6.39 4.06
CA THR A 119 -27.43 -7.47 3.29
C THR A 119 -26.44 -8.18 2.39
N ASP A 120 -25.58 -7.41 1.72
CA ASP A 120 -24.58 -7.92 0.78
C ASP A 120 -23.38 -6.95 0.70
N VAL A 121 -22.40 -7.26 -0.16
CA VAL A 121 -21.18 -6.48 -0.43
C VAL A 121 -21.48 -5.05 -0.91
N ASP A 122 -22.65 -4.83 -1.52
CA ASP A 122 -23.06 -3.53 -2.06
C ASP A 122 -24.29 -2.92 -1.35
N VAL A 123 -25.05 -3.67 -0.56
CA VAL A 123 -26.34 -3.19 -0.03
C VAL A 123 -26.38 -3.20 1.49
N VAL A 124 -26.74 -2.05 2.06
CA VAL A 124 -27.02 -1.85 3.49
C VAL A 124 -28.46 -1.42 3.65
N VAL A 125 -29.16 -1.98 4.62
CA VAL A 125 -30.48 -1.51 5.03
C VAL A 125 -30.30 -0.46 6.11
N VAL A 126 -30.85 0.73 5.87
CA VAL A 126 -30.89 1.83 6.83
C VAL A 126 -32.30 2.01 7.36
N GLY A 127 -32.40 2.43 8.62
CA GLY A 127 -33.68 2.87 9.19
C GLY A 127 -34.13 4.22 8.62
N ALA A 128 -35.24 4.73 9.14
CA ALA A 128 -35.67 6.10 8.83
C ALA A 128 -34.61 7.12 9.28
N GLU A 129 -34.55 8.22 8.54
CA GLU A 129 -33.64 9.33 8.76
C GLU A 129 -33.77 9.94 10.17
N LYS A 130 -32.64 10.39 10.75
CA LYS A 130 -32.53 10.82 12.16
C LYS A 130 -32.21 12.31 12.34
N GLY A 131 -31.95 13.06 11.28
CA GLY A 131 -31.75 14.51 11.35
C GLY A 131 -31.13 15.09 10.07
N GLY A 132 -31.92 15.85 9.32
CA GLY A 132 -31.48 16.50 8.08
C GLY A 132 -32.42 16.32 6.88
N ALA A 133 -33.39 15.40 6.93
CA ALA A 133 -34.30 15.17 5.81
C ALA A 133 -35.30 16.32 5.58
N THR A 134 -35.48 16.67 4.32
CA THR A 134 -36.58 17.50 3.83
C THR A 134 -37.21 16.86 2.60
N GLY A 135 -38.28 16.07 2.79
CA GLY A 135 -39.13 15.62 1.68
C GLY A 135 -38.72 14.28 1.04
N ALA A 136 -38.80 14.19 -0.29
CA ALA A 136 -38.79 12.94 -1.06
C ALA A 136 -37.39 12.34 -1.30
N ALA A 137 -37.35 11.09 -1.78
CA ALA A 137 -36.13 10.38 -2.14
C ALA A 137 -35.25 11.16 -3.15
N ALA A 138 -33.93 11.11 -2.93
CA ALA A 138 -32.94 11.71 -3.81
C ALA A 138 -32.32 10.67 -4.75
N SER A 139 -32.15 11.02 -6.03
CA SER A 139 -31.69 10.09 -7.08
C SER A 139 -30.21 9.72 -7.03
N ALA A 140 -29.42 10.33 -6.14
CA ALA A 140 -27.98 10.10 -6.01
C ALA A 140 -27.57 10.14 -4.54
N VAL A 141 -26.89 9.10 -4.05
CA VAL A 141 -26.33 9.05 -2.68
C VAL A 141 -25.07 9.93 -2.55
N GLY A 142 -24.10 9.74 -3.45
CA GLY A 142 -22.78 10.38 -3.32
C GLY A 142 -21.93 9.78 -2.20
N ASP A 143 -21.09 10.60 -1.57
CA ASP A 143 -20.22 10.13 -0.48
C ASP A 143 -21.00 9.89 0.82
N VAL A 144 -20.69 8.78 1.49
CA VAL A 144 -21.29 8.36 2.75
C VAL A 144 -20.21 8.34 3.82
N ILE A 145 -20.37 9.14 4.87
CA ILE A 145 -19.38 9.32 5.93
C ILE A 145 -19.80 8.53 7.17
N VAL A 146 -18.91 7.73 7.72
CA VAL A 146 -19.15 6.99 8.96
C VAL A 146 -18.85 7.90 10.16
N LEU A 147 -19.90 8.35 10.85
CA LEU A 147 -19.79 9.27 11.98
C LEU A 147 -19.37 8.54 13.26
N GLY A 148 -19.88 7.33 13.46
CA GLY A 148 -19.62 6.55 14.67
C GLY A 148 -20.62 5.41 14.83
N ASN A 149 -20.82 4.99 16.07
CA ASN A 149 -21.76 3.95 16.43
C ASN A 149 -22.77 4.41 17.47
N ALA A 150 -24.00 3.92 17.36
CA ALA A 150 -25.02 4.00 18.39
C ALA A 150 -25.09 2.63 19.09
N ASN A 151 -25.10 2.63 20.43
CA ASN A 151 -25.30 1.42 21.22
C ASN A 151 -26.31 1.71 22.32
N GLU A 152 -27.14 0.71 22.62
CA GLU A 152 -28.04 0.77 23.76
C GLU A 152 -27.26 0.76 25.08
N GLU A 153 -27.82 1.40 26.10
CA GLU A 153 -27.24 1.39 27.44
C GLU A 153 -27.21 -0.03 28.00
N GLY A 154 -26.03 -0.50 28.41
CA GLY A 154 -25.84 -1.87 28.90
C GLY A 154 -25.70 -2.95 27.82
N ALA A 155 -25.61 -2.56 26.54
CA ALA A 155 -25.36 -3.49 25.44
C ALA A 155 -24.01 -4.21 25.59
N GLY A 156 -23.95 -5.44 25.06
CA GLY A 156 -22.70 -6.21 24.97
C GLY A 156 -21.67 -5.57 24.04
N LEU A 157 -20.44 -6.11 24.08
CA LEU A 157 -19.37 -5.74 23.16
C LEU A 157 -19.76 -6.09 21.72
N ARG A 158 -19.52 -5.16 20.79
CA ARG A 158 -19.74 -5.37 19.35
C ARG A 158 -18.66 -6.26 18.75
N GLU A 159 -18.94 -6.77 17.55
CA GLU A 159 -17.93 -7.48 16.77
C GLU A 159 -16.74 -6.57 16.44
N ILE A 160 -15.55 -7.17 16.50
CA ILE A 160 -14.30 -6.47 16.23
C ILE A 160 -14.15 -6.32 14.72
N LYS A 161 -13.99 -5.09 14.26
CA LYS A 161 -13.62 -4.81 12.86
C LYS A 161 -12.09 -4.69 12.74
N ALA A 162 -11.51 -5.43 11.81
CA ALA A 162 -10.08 -5.40 11.52
C ALA A 162 -9.84 -5.32 10.01
N THR A 163 -8.72 -4.72 9.62
CA THR A 163 -8.27 -4.67 8.22
C THR A 163 -7.36 -5.86 7.91
N THR A 164 -7.27 -6.20 6.63
CA THR A 164 -6.44 -7.32 6.18
C THR A 164 -5.17 -6.80 5.55
N VAL A 165 -4.05 -7.35 5.98
CA VAL A 165 -2.74 -7.03 5.40
C VAL A 165 -2.69 -7.52 3.95
N THR A 166 -2.38 -6.60 3.03
CA THR A 166 -2.14 -6.90 1.63
C THR A 166 -0.66 -7.19 1.39
N LYS A 167 -0.38 -8.00 0.37
CA LYS A 167 0.98 -8.42 0.01
C LYS A 167 1.29 -8.06 -1.44
N PRO A 168 1.70 -6.82 -1.72
CA PRO A 168 2.22 -6.47 -3.04
C PRO A 168 3.56 -7.17 -3.34
N SER A 169 3.87 -7.31 -4.63
CA SER A 169 5.16 -7.80 -5.08
C SER A 169 5.68 -7.11 -6.33
N ASN A 170 7.00 -7.05 -6.45
CA ASN A 170 7.73 -6.59 -7.63
C ASN A 170 8.78 -7.63 -8.02
N TYR A 171 9.04 -7.75 -9.32
CA TYR A 171 10.09 -8.63 -9.83
C TYR A 171 11.41 -7.89 -10.04
N CYS A 172 12.51 -8.57 -9.77
CA CYS A 172 13.84 -8.10 -10.14
C CYS A 172 14.16 -8.51 -11.58
N GLN A 173 14.53 -7.54 -12.40
CA GLN A 173 14.94 -7.76 -13.79
C GLN A 173 16.45 -7.64 -13.95
N ILE A 174 17.01 -8.45 -14.85
CA ILE A 174 18.39 -8.32 -15.28
C ILE A 174 18.44 -7.41 -16.50
N PHE A 175 19.07 -6.25 -16.36
CA PHE A 175 19.41 -5.38 -17.49
C PHE A 175 20.77 -5.79 -18.05
N ARG A 176 20.83 -6.13 -19.34
CA ARG A 176 22.08 -6.48 -20.03
C ARG A 176 22.31 -5.47 -21.16
N THR A 177 23.47 -4.82 -21.15
CA THR A 177 23.94 -3.99 -22.27
C THR A 177 24.97 -4.77 -23.08
N PRO A 178 24.67 -5.18 -24.32
CA PRO A 178 25.66 -5.87 -25.15
C PRO A 178 26.76 -4.90 -25.57
N ILE A 179 28.00 -5.37 -25.50
CA ILE A 179 29.17 -4.72 -26.09
C ILE A 179 29.80 -5.68 -27.07
N GLY A 180 30.30 -5.15 -28.19
CA GLY A 180 30.93 -5.98 -29.21
C GLY A 180 31.77 -5.13 -30.14
N ILE A 181 32.93 -5.66 -30.50
CA ILE A 181 33.78 -5.14 -31.57
C ILE A 181 34.21 -6.31 -32.45
N THR A 182 34.54 -6.03 -33.71
CA THR A 182 35.08 -7.05 -34.62
C THR A 182 36.55 -7.33 -34.30
N GLU A 183 37.05 -8.53 -34.62
CA GLU A 183 38.45 -8.90 -34.34
C GLU A 183 39.46 -8.02 -35.10
N THR A 184 39.09 -7.57 -36.29
CA THR A 184 39.89 -6.62 -37.08
C THR A 184 40.00 -5.27 -36.37
N ALA A 185 38.90 -4.75 -35.82
CA ALA A 185 38.89 -3.51 -35.05
C ALA A 185 39.70 -3.63 -33.75
N ARG A 186 39.65 -4.79 -33.08
CA ARG A 186 40.42 -5.07 -31.85
C ARG A 186 41.93 -5.00 -32.06
N ASN A 187 42.41 -5.46 -33.22
CA ASN A 187 43.83 -5.55 -33.54
C ASN A 187 44.37 -4.31 -34.28
N THR A 188 43.48 -3.41 -34.71
CA THR A 188 43.85 -2.17 -35.40
C THR A 188 44.23 -1.11 -34.38
N LYS A 189 45.43 -0.52 -34.51
CA LYS A 189 45.83 0.63 -33.69
C LYS A 189 45.18 1.89 -34.24
N GLY A 190 44.27 2.47 -33.46
CA GLY A 190 43.64 3.75 -33.76
C GLY A 190 44.55 4.95 -33.42
N TRP A 191 44.03 6.16 -33.68
CA TRP A 191 44.69 7.42 -33.35
C TRP A 191 44.74 7.72 -31.84
N THR A 192 43.86 7.07 -31.07
CA THR A 192 43.80 7.17 -29.61
C THR A 192 44.63 6.07 -28.95
N LYS A 193 45.25 6.40 -27.81
CA LYS A 193 46.14 5.50 -27.06
C LYS A 193 45.47 4.23 -26.53
N GLU A 194 44.15 4.26 -26.35
CA GLU A 194 43.35 3.17 -25.79
C GLU A 194 42.75 2.27 -26.87
N ASN A 195 42.64 0.97 -26.59
CA ASN A 195 41.95 0.01 -27.45
C ASN A 195 40.44 0.35 -27.50
N ASP A 196 39.84 0.30 -28.68
CA ASP A 196 38.42 0.64 -28.87
C ASP A 196 37.49 -0.21 -27.99
N PHE A 197 37.85 -1.46 -27.68
CA PHE A 197 37.08 -2.29 -26.76
C PHE A 197 36.99 -1.72 -25.34
N ASP A 198 38.13 -1.27 -24.80
CA ASP A 198 38.24 -0.76 -23.44
C ASP A 198 37.50 0.58 -23.33
N TYR A 199 37.58 1.40 -24.38
CA TYR A 199 36.83 2.64 -24.47
C TYR A 199 35.31 2.40 -24.52
N GLN A 200 34.83 1.50 -25.39
CA GLN A 200 33.40 1.21 -25.53
C GLN A 200 32.83 0.52 -24.29
N SER A 201 33.58 -0.37 -23.65
CA SER A 201 33.15 -1.02 -22.41
C SER A 201 33.00 -0.01 -21.27
N LYS A 202 33.94 0.93 -21.10
CA LYS A 202 33.84 2.02 -20.12
C LYS A 202 32.65 2.93 -20.41
N LYS A 203 32.46 3.33 -21.67
CA LYS A 203 31.34 4.18 -22.08
C LYS A 203 30.00 3.49 -21.79
N LYS A 204 29.87 2.22 -22.16
CA LYS A 204 28.64 1.44 -21.95
C LYS A 204 28.39 1.10 -20.49
N ALA A 205 29.43 0.95 -19.67
CA ALA A 205 29.29 0.83 -18.22
C ALA A 205 28.72 2.12 -17.60
N ILE A 206 29.16 3.30 -18.06
CA ILE A 206 28.60 4.58 -17.61
C ILE A 206 27.14 4.74 -18.07
N GLU A 207 26.83 4.39 -19.32
CA GLU A 207 25.46 4.44 -19.85
C GLU A 207 24.51 3.42 -19.19
N HIS A 208 25.00 2.26 -18.74
CA HIS A 208 24.20 1.22 -18.05
C HIS A 208 23.96 1.54 -16.56
N MET A 209 24.80 2.40 -15.97
CA MET A 209 24.69 2.83 -14.58
C MET A 209 23.66 3.96 -14.39
N ILE A 210 23.34 4.71 -15.45
CA ILE A 210 22.38 5.83 -15.47
C ILE A 210 20.99 5.30 -15.80
#